data_AF-A0A935S3G8-F1
#
_entry.id   AF-A0A935S3G8-F1
#
_cell.length_a   1.000
_cell.length_b   1.000
_cell.length_c   1.000
_cell.angle_alpha   90.00
_cell.angle_beta   90.00
_cell.angle_gamma   90.00
#
_symmetry.space_group_name_H-M   'P 1'
#
loop_
_entity.id
_entity.type
_entity.pdbx_description
1 polymer ?
#
loop_
_entity_poly.entity_id
_entity_poly.type
_entity_poly.pdbx_seq_one_letter_code
_entity_poly.pdbx_strand_id
1 'polypeptide(L)'
;MAELLKHIYNTSFFDTYADALADVIPTFDKSIFLLSFHTAHWASLELKQRMAFLAHTTAKILPVGYQDKVKTILRLIEALQKRGVKRSEPGIYLSGRYHHRIWIG
;
A
#
# COMPACT_ATOMS: atom_id res chain seq x y z
N MET A 1 -3.94 21.84 -2.16
CA MET A 1 -2.77 21.13 -2.76
C MET A 1 -2.19 19.98 -1.91
N ALA A 2 -2.76 19.67 -0.73
CA ALA A 2 -2.45 18.44 0.03
C ALA A 2 -3.57 17.38 -0.07
N GLU A 3 -4.65 17.69 -0.80
CA GLU A 3 -5.86 16.87 -0.85
C GLU A 3 -5.64 15.58 -1.67
N LEU A 4 -4.89 15.64 -2.78
CA LEU A 4 -4.65 14.49 -3.64
C LEU A 4 -3.90 13.35 -2.94
N LEU A 5 -2.92 13.68 -2.09
CA LEU A 5 -2.15 12.69 -1.33
C LEU A 5 -2.99 12.07 -0.21
N LYS A 6 -3.96 12.80 0.36
CA LYS A 6 -4.92 12.25 1.32
C LYS A 6 -5.86 11.22 0.67
N HIS A 7 -6.19 11.38 -0.61
CA HIS A 7 -7.00 10.40 -1.36
C HIS A 7 -6.27 9.10 -1.70
N ILE A 8 -4.93 9.08 -1.69
CA ILE A 8 -4.14 7.85 -1.88
C ILE A 8 -4.31 6.92 -0.68
N TYR A 9 -4.32 7.46 0.54
CA TYR A 9 -4.53 6.70 1.78
C TYR A 9 -6.02 6.53 2.09
N ASN A 10 -6.76 5.94 1.16
CA ASN A 10 -8.16 5.57 1.35
C ASN A 10 -8.30 4.15 1.91
N THR A 11 -9.51 3.79 2.34
CA THR A 11 -9.81 2.47 2.90
C THR A 11 -9.47 1.33 1.93
N SER A 12 -9.67 1.52 0.61
CA SER A 12 -9.34 0.52 -0.41
C SER A 12 -7.83 0.27 -0.53
N PHE A 13 -7.00 1.31 -0.35
CA PHE A 13 -5.55 1.18 -0.28
C PHE A 13 -5.15 0.35 0.93
N PHE A 14 -5.71 0.65 2.12
CA PHE A 14 -5.41 -0.12 3.33
C PHE A 14 -5.87 -1.56 3.23
N ASP A 15 -7.02 -1.81 2.60
CA ASP A 15 -7.51 -3.17 2.36
C ASP A 15 -6.55 -3.95 1.47
N THR A 16 -6.14 -3.36 0.33
CA THR A 16 -5.18 -3.96 -0.61
C THR A 16 -3.82 -4.19 0.06
N TYR A 17 -3.37 -3.23 0.86
CA TYR A 17 -2.11 -3.32 1.59
C TYR A 17 -2.13 -4.43 2.65
N ALA A 18 -3.22 -4.53 3.40
CA ALA A 18 -3.40 -5.56 4.41
C ALA A 18 -3.54 -6.95 3.76
N ASP A 19 -4.18 -7.06 2.60
CA ASP A 19 -4.27 -8.33 1.86
C ASP A 19 -2.89 -8.79 1.35
N ALA A 20 -2.07 -7.86 0.87
CA ALA A 20 -0.68 -8.15 0.51
C ALA A 20 0.16 -8.54 1.73
N LEU A 21 -0.06 -7.92 2.89
CA LEU A 21 0.62 -8.31 4.13
C LEU A 21 0.22 -9.70 4.60
N ALA A 22 -1.07 -10.06 4.52
CA ALA A 22 -1.57 -11.39 4.88
C ALA A 22 -0.98 -12.49 3.99
N ASP A 23 -0.72 -12.20 2.72
CA ASP A 23 -0.08 -13.15 1.78
C ASP A 23 1.40 -13.42 2.13
N VAL A 24 2.11 -12.41 2.63
CA VAL A 24 3.54 -12.51 2.95
C VAL A 24 3.79 -12.95 4.39
N ILE A 25 2.91 -12.59 5.33
CA ILE A 25 3.05 -12.84 6.76
C ILE A 25 1.83 -13.64 7.24
N PRO A 26 1.95 -14.98 7.42
CA PRO A 26 0.80 -15.81 7.79
C PRO A 26 0.27 -15.55 9.21
N THR A 27 1.07 -14.93 10.09
CA THR A 27 0.67 -14.53 11.44
C THR A 27 0.03 -13.14 11.51
N PHE A 28 -0.16 -12.48 10.36
CA PHE A 28 -0.71 -11.13 10.30
C PHE A 28 -2.24 -11.15 10.38
N ASP A 29 -2.77 -10.38 11.33
CA ASP A 29 -4.22 -10.17 11.48
C ASP A 29 -4.65 -8.86 10.80
N LYS A 30 -5.33 -9.01 9.65
CA LYS A 30 -5.87 -7.88 8.87
C LYS A 30 -6.85 -7.03 9.68
N SER A 31 -7.66 -7.63 10.54
CA SER A 31 -8.70 -6.92 11.30
C SER A 31 -8.08 -5.99 12.33
N ILE A 32 -7.10 -6.48 13.10
CA ILE A 32 -6.36 -5.68 14.10
C ILE A 32 -5.61 -4.52 13.41
N PHE A 33 -5.02 -4.80 12.24
CA PHE A 33 -4.33 -3.78 11.46
C PHE A 33 -5.30 -2.68 11.00
N LEU A 34 -6.41 -3.03 10.34
CA LEU A 34 -7.39 -2.05 9.86
C LEU A 34 -8.05 -1.26 11.00
N LEU A 35 -8.36 -1.89 12.14
CA LEU A 35 -8.92 -1.21 13.32
C LEU A 35 -8.02 -0.07 13.80
N SER A 36 -6.70 -0.21 13.68
CA SER A 36 -5.74 0.82 14.08
C SER A 36 -5.89 2.12 13.27
N PHE A 37 -6.35 2.03 12.01
CA PHE A 37 -6.57 3.17 11.10
C PHE A 37 -8.01 3.73 11.15
N HIS A 38 -8.95 3.05 11.80
CA HIS A 38 -10.34 3.51 11.95
C HIS A 38 -10.58 4.38 13.19
N THR A 39 -9.52 4.84 13.86
CA THR A 39 -9.60 5.67 15.07
C THR A 39 -9.71 7.16 14.75
N ALA A 40 -10.39 7.93 15.60
CA ALA A 40 -10.47 9.40 15.47
C ALA A 40 -9.08 10.07 15.48
N HIS A 41 -8.12 9.45 16.17
CA HIS A 41 -6.72 9.86 16.16
C HIS A 41 -6.13 9.81 14.74
N TRP A 42 -6.34 8.71 14.00
CA TRP A 42 -5.87 8.57 12.62
C TRP A 42 -6.46 9.62 11.69
N ALA A 43 -7.76 9.91 11.81
CA ALA A 43 -8.43 10.93 11.01
C ALA A 43 -7.78 12.31 11.18
N SER A 44 -7.32 12.61 12.40
CA SER A 44 -6.66 13.88 12.76
C SER A 44 -5.17 13.94 12.37
N LEU A 45 -4.52 12.83 12.00
CA LEU A 45 -3.10 12.83 11.65
C LEU A 45 -2.84 13.53 10.32
N GLU A 46 -1.75 14.29 10.27
CA GLU A 46 -1.22 14.88 9.04
C GLU A 46 -0.59 13.82 8.11
N LEU A 47 -0.39 14.16 6.83
CA LEU A 47 0.14 13.23 5.83
C LEU A 47 1.48 12.59 6.24
N LYS A 48 2.44 13.39 6.72
CA LYS A 48 3.75 12.87 7.18
C LYS A 48 3.59 11.93 8.37
N GLN A 49 2.68 12.26 9.29
CA GLN A 49 2.40 11.43 10.46
C GLN A 49 1.73 10.11 10.06
N ARG A 50 0.80 10.14 9.10
CA ARG A 50 0.18 8.93 8.53
C ARG A 50 1.22 8.01 7.90
N MET A 51 2.17 8.55 7.13
CA MET A 51 3.27 7.78 6.55
C MET A 51 4.16 7.14 7.63
N ALA A 52 4.53 7.91 8.65
CA ALA A 52 5.35 7.43 9.76
C ALA A 52 4.62 6.35 10.58
N PHE A 53 3.33 6.54 10.85
CA PHE A 53 2.49 5.60 11.59
C PHE A 53 2.34 4.28 10.82
N LEU A 54 2.07 4.34 9.50
CA LEU A 54 2.02 3.15 8.65
C LEU A 54 3.36 2.40 8.70
N ALA A 55 4.48 3.10 8.51
CA ALA A 55 5.80 2.50 8.56
C ALA A 55 6.11 1.86 9.93
N HIS A 56 5.74 2.50 11.03
CA HIS A 56 5.93 1.96 12.38
C HIS A 56 5.05 0.74 12.65
N THR A 57 3.79 0.77 12.23
CA THR A 57 2.87 -0.36 12.38
C THR A 57 3.37 -1.55 11.56
N THR A 58 3.80 -1.33 10.31
CA THR A 58 4.44 -2.36 9.50
C THR A 58 5.73 -2.87 10.12
N ALA A 59 6.56 -1.99 10.70
CA ALA A 59 7.80 -2.42 11.36
C ALA A 59 7.57 -3.34 12.56
N LYS A 60 6.44 -3.20 13.28
CA LYS A 60 6.08 -4.04 14.44
C LYS A 60 5.64 -5.44 14.05
N ILE A 61 5.07 -5.62 12.85
CA ILE A 61 4.61 -6.93 12.35
C ILE A 61 5.70 -7.70 11.60
N LEU A 62 6.80 -7.03 11.23
CA LEU A 62 7.92 -7.66 10.53
C LEU A 62 8.70 -8.64 11.44
N PRO A 63 9.28 -9.71 10.88
CA PRO A 63 10.05 -10.70 11.64
C PRO A 63 11.28 -10.07 12.30
N VAL A 64 11.79 -10.66 13.38
CA VAL A 64 12.88 -10.07 14.18
C VAL A 64 14.21 -9.96 13.39
N GLY A 65 14.53 -10.95 12.57
CA GLY A 65 15.80 -11.03 11.82
C GLY A 65 15.88 -10.02 10.68
N TYR A 66 16.97 -9.24 10.61
CA TYR A 66 17.16 -8.21 9.57
C TYR A 66 17.03 -8.77 8.14
N GLN A 67 17.66 -9.91 7.85
CA GLN A 67 17.56 -10.53 6.52
C GLN A 67 16.12 -10.96 6.19
N ASP A 68 15.40 -11.52 7.17
CA ASP A 68 13.98 -11.87 7.01
C ASP A 68 13.11 -10.63 6.83
N LYS A 69 13.40 -9.50 7.50
CA LYS A 69 12.72 -8.23 7.27
C LYS A 69 12.88 -7.79 5.83
N VAL A 70 14.12 -7.77 5.32
CA VAL A 70 14.39 -7.34 3.94
C VAL A 70 13.69 -8.26 2.95
N LYS A 71 13.79 -9.58 3.12
CA LYS A 71 13.08 -10.55 2.27
C LYS A 71 11.55 -10.35 2.30
N THR A 72 10.98 -10.13 3.48
CA THR A 72 9.55 -9.87 3.67
C THR A 72 9.12 -8.59 2.96
N ILE A 73 9.90 -7.52 3.07
CA ILE A 73 9.64 -6.25 2.38
C ILE A 73 9.69 -6.42 0.86
N LEU A 74 10.69 -7.15 0.34
CA LEU A 74 10.80 -7.43 -1.10
C LEU A 74 9.59 -8.21 -1.60
N ARG A 75 9.19 -9.28 -0.91
CA ARG A 75 7.99 -10.07 -1.23
C ARG A 75 6.71 -9.22 -1.17
N LEU A 76 6.62 -8.32 -0.20
CA LEU A 76 5.49 -7.40 -0.07
C LEU A 76 5.41 -6.44 -1.26
N ILE A 77 6.55 -5.90 -1.72
CA ILE A 77 6.61 -5.05 -2.91
C ILE A 77 6.13 -5.82 -4.14
N GLU A 78 6.59 -7.06 -4.33
CA GLU A 78 6.15 -7.92 -5.43
C GLU A 78 4.64 -8.22 -5.36
N ALA A 79 4.12 -8.54 -4.17
CA ALA A 79 2.70 -8.78 -3.95
C ALA A 79 1.84 -7.55 -4.29
N LEU A 80 2.28 -6.36 -3.89
CA LEU A 80 1.61 -5.10 -4.20
C LEU A 80 1.64 -4.76 -5.70
N GLN A 81 2.77 -5.00 -6.37
CA GLN A 81 2.90 -4.82 -7.80
C GLN A 81 1.97 -5.75 -8.59
N LYS A 82 1.88 -7.04 -8.19
CA LYS A 82 0.96 -8.02 -8.80
C LYS A 82 -0.51 -7.60 -8.66
N ARG A 83 -0.86 -6.91 -7.57
CA ARG A 83 -2.21 -6.39 -7.30
C ARG A 83 -2.52 -5.07 -8.02
N GLY A 84 -1.62 -4.60 -8.89
CA GLY A 84 -1.85 -3.41 -9.70
C GLY A 84 -1.68 -2.09 -8.96
N VAL A 85 -1.03 -2.09 -7.78
CA VAL A 85 -0.59 -0.86 -7.11
C VAL A 85 0.53 -0.24 -7.96
N LYS A 86 0.14 0.62 -8.90
CA LYS A 86 1.06 1.35 -9.75
C LYS A 86 1.69 2.49 -8.96
N ARG A 87 3.01 2.65 -9.09
CA ARG A 87 3.70 3.86 -8.64
C ARG A 87 3.01 5.05 -9.31
N SER A 88 2.44 5.96 -8.53
CA SER A 88 1.99 7.25 -9.05
C SER A 88 3.24 8.04 -9.46
N GLU A 89 3.64 7.93 -10.72
CA GLU A 89 4.72 8.74 -11.28
C GLU A 89 4.31 10.23 -11.25
N PRO A 90 5.10 11.11 -10.62
CA PRO A 90 4.97 12.53 -10.88
C PRO A 90 5.53 12.81 -12.28
N GLY A 91 4.64 12.81 -13.27
CA GLY A 91 4.80 13.47 -14.56
C GLY A 91 5.81 12.84 -15.53
N ILE A 92 5.31 11.98 -16.43
CA ILE A 92 5.82 11.97 -17.80
C ILE A 92 4.63 12.00 -18.76
N TYR A 93 4.70 12.97 -19.66
CA TYR A 93 3.76 13.20 -20.74
C TYR A 93 3.46 11.93 -21.52
N LEU A 94 2.20 11.89 -21.99
CA LEU A 94 1.67 11.05 -23.06
C LEU A 94 2.77 10.62 -24.05
N SER A 95 3.23 9.38 -23.92
CA SER A 95 3.90 8.67 -25.01
C SER A 95 3.24 7.30 -25.15
N GLY A 96 2.32 7.26 -26.13
CA GLY A 96 2.05 6.08 -26.94
C GLY A 96 1.64 4.81 -26.21
N ARG A 97 0.32 4.63 -26.03
CA ARG A 97 -0.31 3.35 -26.40
C ARG A 97 -1.80 3.56 -26.67
N TYR A 98 -2.08 3.99 -27.90
CA TYR A 98 -3.32 3.63 -28.57
C TYR A 98 -3.37 2.09 -28.64
N HIS A 99 -4.05 1.46 -27.69
CA HIS A 99 -4.60 0.13 -27.93
C HIS A 99 -5.91 0.34 -28.69
N HIS A 100 -5.80 0.49 -30.01
CA HIS A 100 -6.92 0.24 -30.91
C HIS A 100 -7.19 -1.27 -30.81
N ARG A 101 -8.14 -1.64 -29.94
CA ARG A 101 -8.76 -2.96 -29.94
C ARG A 101 -9.48 -3.11 -31.29
N ILE A 102 -8.79 -3.75 -32.21
CA ILE A 102 -9.33 -4.67 -33.22
C ILE A 102 -10.70 -5.20 -32.79
N TRP A 103 -11.73 -4.71 -33.48
CA TRP A 103 -13.05 -5.32 -33.49
C TRP A 103 -13.01 -6.54 -34.41
N ILE A 104 -13.64 -7.60 -33.91
CA ILE A 104 -13.95 -8.85 -34.62
C ILE A 104 -15.23 -8.58 -35.43
N GLY A 105 -15.28 -9.02 -36.69
CA GLY A 105 -16.50 -9.03 -37.52
C GLY A 105 -16.23 -8.65 -38.96
#